data_AF-A0A176RZP7-F1
#
_entry.id   AF-A0A176RZP7-F1
#
_cell.length_a   1.000
_cell.length_b   1.000
_cell.length_c   1.000
_cell.angle_alpha   90.00
_cell.angle_beta   90.00
_cell.angle_gamma   90.00
#
_symmetry.space_group_name_H-M   'P 1'
#
loop_
_entity.id
_entity.type
_entity.pdbx_description
1 polymer ?
#
loop_
_entity_poly.entity_id
_entity_poly.type
_entity_poly.pdbx_seq_one_letter_code
_entity_poly.pdbx_strand_id
1 'polypeptide(L)'
;MLDAPDWAPVVFKENGEYWLGWQQEEKFPHLFGCTYQKQWQRNHQILTTSPPQSGQLFDFEIVTVNAKGEITQRENKQARYQTEDLGKGVLLEMVSIPGGTFTMGSTEYDSEKPPHSVTVKPFYMSKYPVTQAQWEAVMGNNPSQFKGTNRPVEQVSWDDANEFCQRLSKKTGKSYRLP
;
A
#
# COMPACT_ATOMS: atom_id res chain seq x y z
N MET A 1 -24.44 -4.94 15.26
CA MET A 1 -23.75 -5.96 14.44
C MET A 1 -23.58 -5.35 13.07
N LEU A 2 -22.40 -4.80 12.78
CA LEU A 2 -22.00 -4.30 11.47
C LEU A 2 -20.56 -4.78 11.30
N ASP A 3 -20.36 -5.68 10.34
CA ASP A 3 -19.05 -6.17 9.97
C ASP A 3 -18.16 -5.00 9.57
N ALA A 4 -16.92 -4.99 10.07
CA ALA A 4 -15.97 -3.98 9.65
C ALA A 4 -15.64 -4.27 8.18
N PRO A 5 -15.75 -3.28 7.28
CA PRO A 5 -15.56 -3.54 5.87
C PRO A 5 -14.13 -3.99 5.56
N ASP A 6 -14.00 -4.93 4.62
CA ASP A 6 -12.71 -5.35 4.08
C ASP A 6 -12.13 -4.22 3.21
N TRP A 7 -11.02 -3.64 3.66
CA TRP A 7 -10.29 -2.59 2.96
C TRP A 7 -9.10 -3.19 2.22
N ALA A 8 -9.09 -3.08 0.90
CA ALA A 8 -7.96 -3.46 0.06
C ALA A 8 -7.11 -2.23 -0.30
N PRO A 9 -5.77 -2.36 -0.33
CA PRO A 9 -4.90 -1.33 -0.87
C PRO A 9 -5.18 -1.22 -2.38
N VAL A 10 -5.42 0.00 -2.85
CA VAL A 10 -5.62 0.25 -4.27
C VAL A 10 -4.68 1.36 -4.70
N VAL A 11 -3.98 1.11 -5.81
CA VAL A 11 -3.17 2.14 -6.47
C VAL A 11 -4.10 2.91 -7.38
N PHE A 12 -4.41 4.14 -7.01
CA PHE A 12 -5.19 5.06 -7.83
C PHE A 12 -4.26 5.79 -8.78
N LYS A 13 -4.71 5.94 -10.03
CA LYS A 13 -4.01 6.79 -10.98
C LYS A 13 -4.91 7.97 -11.36
N GLU A 14 -4.47 9.18 -11.01
CA GLU A 14 -5.14 10.42 -11.39
C GLU A 14 -4.17 11.29 -12.17
N ASN A 15 -4.56 11.74 -13.36
CA ASN A 15 -3.77 12.62 -14.23
C ASN A 15 -2.33 12.13 -14.56
N GLY A 16 -2.05 10.84 -14.42
CA GLY A 16 -0.71 10.27 -14.65
C GLY A 16 0.12 10.02 -13.40
N GLU A 17 -0.37 10.43 -12.23
CA GLU A 17 0.25 10.24 -10.92
C GLU A 17 -0.37 9.05 -10.19
N TYR A 18 0.44 8.33 -9.41
CA TYR A 18 0.02 7.14 -8.67
C TYR A 18 -0.11 7.48 -7.19
N TRP A 19 -1.23 7.09 -6.59
CA TRP A 19 -1.55 7.30 -5.18
C TRP A 19 -1.91 5.97 -4.55
N LEU A 20 -1.46 5.72 -3.32
CA LEU A 20 -1.91 4.57 -2.53
C LEU A 20 -3.11 4.99 -1.70
N GLY A 21 -4.24 4.32 -1.87
CA GLY A 21 -5.43 4.49 -1.04
C GLY A 21 -6.01 3.16 -0.61
N TRP A 22 -7.09 3.20 0.15
CA TRP A 22 -7.81 2.02 0.64
C TRP A 22 -9.21 2.02 0.04
N GLN A 23 -9.63 0.91 -0.56
CA GLN A 23 -10.96 0.74 -1.14
C GLN A 23 -11.72 -0.39 -0.44
N GLN A 24 -13.02 -0.22 -0.28
CA GLN A 24 -13.94 -1.23 0.26
C GLN A 24 -14.41 -2.19 -0.85
N GLU A 25 -14.39 -3.50 -0.60
CA GLU A 25 -14.63 -4.51 -1.64
C GLU A 25 -16.09 -4.62 -2.11
N GLU A 26 -17.06 -4.00 -1.41
CA GLU A 26 -18.47 -4.01 -1.86
C GLU A 26 -19.19 -2.66 -1.65
N LYS A 27 -19.74 -2.12 -2.76
CA LYS A 27 -20.77 -1.06 -2.92
C LYS A 27 -20.30 0.37 -3.25
N PHE A 28 -20.48 0.75 -4.52
CA PHE A 28 -20.81 2.12 -4.93
C PHE A 28 -22.28 2.41 -4.56
N PRO A 29 -22.57 3.52 -3.87
CA PRO A 29 -23.30 4.59 -4.55
C PRO A 29 -22.83 6.01 -4.17
N HIS A 30 -22.80 6.86 -5.19
CA HIS A 30 -22.96 8.32 -5.20
C HIS A 30 -22.71 9.10 -3.90
N LEU A 31 -21.65 9.92 -3.90
CA LEU A 31 -21.64 11.38 -3.65
C LEU A 31 -20.32 11.84 -3.01
N PHE A 32 -19.98 13.10 -3.35
CA PHE A 32 -18.88 13.93 -2.85
C PHE A 32 -17.50 13.57 -3.46
N GLY A 33 -16.85 14.39 -4.28
CA GLY A 33 -17.01 15.81 -4.55
C GLY A 33 -15.68 16.50 -4.31
N CYS A 34 -14.78 16.48 -5.30
CA CYS A 34 -13.63 17.37 -5.35
C CYS A 34 -13.49 17.90 -6.78
N THR A 35 -13.48 19.22 -6.90
CA THR A 35 -13.58 19.98 -8.14
C THR A 35 -12.19 20.39 -8.67
N TYR A 36 -11.92 19.99 -9.91
CA TYR A 36 -11.29 20.77 -11.00
C TYR A 36 -9.77 21.10 -10.98
N GLN A 37 -9.05 20.38 -11.86
CA GLN A 37 -8.24 20.84 -13.01
C GLN A 37 -7.11 21.90 -12.81
N LYS A 38 -5.86 21.56 -13.17
CA LYS A 38 -5.19 21.77 -14.50
C LYS A 38 -3.64 21.72 -14.41
N GLN A 39 -3.03 21.25 -15.51
CA GLN A 39 -1.58 21.20 -15.85
C GLN A 39 -0.87 20.03 -15.13
N TRP A 40 -0.09 19.14 -15.78
CA TRP A 40 1.21 19.37 -16.42
C TRP A 40 1.62 18.25 -17.42
N GLN A 41 2.78 18.42 -18.06
CA GLN A 41 3.26 17.78 -19.30
C GLN A 41 3.71 16.30 -19.19
N ARG A 42 3.51 15.54 -20.29
CA ARG A 42 3.91 14.14 -20.50
C ARG A 42 5.41 13.91 -20.26
N ASN A 43 5.75 13.07 -19.28
CA ASN A 43 7.03 12.36 -19.25
C ASN A 43 6.80 10.87 -19.56
N HIS A 44 7.15 10.47 -20.79
CA HIS A 44 7.39 9.07 -21.15
C HIS A 44 8.78 8.69 -20.63
N GLN A 45 8.91 7.84 -19.60
CA GLN A 45 10.13 7.03 -19.43
C GLN A 45 9.96 5.78 -18.55
N ILE A 46 9.74 4.68 -19.27
CA ILE A 46 10.28 3.31 -19.16
C ILE A 46 10.83 2.85 -17.78
N LEU A 47 10.18 1.81 -17.25
CA LEU A 47 10.61 0.96 -16.13
C LEU A 47 11.79 0.07 -16.56
N THR A 48 13.03 0.44 -16.24
CA THR A 48 14.21 -0.43 -16.45
C THR A 48 15.02 -0.61 -15.17
N THR A 49 14.41 -1.29 -14.18
CA THR A 49 15.16 -2.17 -13.27
C THR A 49 14.37 -3.45 -13.13
N SER A 50 15.00 -4.60 -13.40
CA SER A 50 14.36 -5.92 -13.34
C SER A 50 13.70 -6.13 -11.97
N PRO A 51 12.43 -6.53 -11.89
CA PRO A 51 11.80 -6.82 -10.63
C PRO A 51 12.55 -7.97 -9.93
N PRO A 52 12.66 -7.96 -8.59
CA PRO A 52 13.26 -9.06 -7.86
C PRO A 52 12.64 -10.40 -8.27
N GLN A 53 13.49 -11.39 -8.54
CA GLN A 53 13.17 -12.58 -9.33
C GLN A 53 12.38 -13.68 -8.59
N SER A 54 12.15 -13.53 -7.28
CA SER A 54 11.43 -14.52 -6.45
C SER A 54 10.06 -14.02 -5.98
N GLY A 55 9.10 -14.95 -5.94
CA GLY A 55 7.72 -14.71 -5.50
C GLY A 55 6.67 -15.23 -6.48
N GLN A 56 5.46 -15.48 -5.98
CA GLN A 56 4.32 -15.83 -6.81
C GLN A 56 3.81 -14.59 -7.55
N LEU A 57 3.26 -14.77 -8.75
CA LEU A 57 2.62 -13.69 -9.49
C LEU A 57 1.17 -13.58 -9.05
N PHE A 58 0.67 -12.35 -8.94
CA PHE A 58 -0.75 -12.08 -8.88
C PHE A 58 -1.11 -10.99 -9.89
N ASP A 59 -2.28 -11.14 -10.50
CA ASP A 59 -2.88 -10.14 -11.36
C ASP A 59 -3.64 -9.13 -10.51
N PHE A 60 -3.54 -7.86 -10.85
CA PHE A 60 -4.34 -6.80 -10.27
C PHE A 60 -4.73 -5.79 -11.35
N GLU A 61 -5.85 -5.13 -11.14
CA GLU A 61 -6.36 -4.13 -12.07
C GLU A 61 -5.96 -2.73 -11.58
N ILE A 62 -5.40 -1.93 -12.48
CA ILE A 62 -5.23 -0.50 -12.29
C ILE A 62 -6.37 0.20 -12.99
N VAL A 63 -7.15 0.96 -12.23
CA VAL A 63 -8.18 1.85 -12.76
C VAL A 63 -7.67 3.29 -12.78
N THR A 64 -7.76 3.92 -13.93
CA THR A 64 -7.60 5.38 -14.06
C THR A 64 -8.97 5.99 -14.01
N VAL A 65 -9.16 6.96 -13.12
CA VAL A 65 -10.42 7.70 -12.98
C VAL A 65 -10.24 9.14 -13.45
N ASN A 66 -11.30 9.75 -13.95
CA ASN A 66 -11.34 11.19 -14.18
C ASN A 66 -11.64 11.94 -12.87
N ALA A 67 -11.64 13.27 -12.93
CA ALA A 67 -11.95 14.14 -11.79
C ALA A 67 -13.36 13.96 -11.19
N LYS A 68 -14.26 13.18 -11.82
CA LYS A 68 -15.58 12.83 -11.28
C LYS A 68 -15.59 11.45 -10.61
N GLY A 69 -14.45 10.76 -10.54
CA GLY A 69 -14.34 9.38 -10.08
C GLY A 69 -14.85 8.34 -11.09
N GLU A 70 -15.14 8.74 -12.33
CA GLU A 70 -15.58 7.80 -13.37
C GLU A 70 -14.36 7.10 -13.96
N ILE A 71 -14.43 5.78 -14.09
CA ILE A 71 -13.34 4.96 -14.62
C ILE A 71 -13.18 5.26 -16.13
N THR A 72 -12.04 5.81 -16.51
CA THR A 72 -11.70 6.12 -17.91
C THR A 72 -10.81 5.06 -18.56
N GLN A 73 -10.06 4.31 -17.77
CA GLN A 73 -9.19 3.25 -18.26
C GLN A 73 -9.06 2.14 -17.22
N ARG A 74 -9.02 0.90 -17.70
CA ARG A 74 -8.72 -0.32 -16.93
C ARG A 74 -7.51 -0.99 -17.56
N GLU A 75 -6.53 -1.36 -16.75
CA GLU A 75 -5.35 -2.09 -17.19
C GLU A 75 -5.04 -3.21 -16.21
N ASN A 76 -4.91 -4.44 -16.72
CA ASN A 76 -4.42 -5.55 -15.93
C ASN A 76 -2.90 -5.48 -15.84
N LYS A 77 -2.39 -5.53 -14.62
CA LYS A 77 -0.97 -5.60 -14.30
C LYS A 77 -0.68 -6.82 -13.45
N GLN A 78 0.59 -7.17 -13.39
CA GLN A 78 1.10 -8.24 -12.54
C GLN A 78 2.14 -7.69 -11.59
N ALA A 79 2.08 -8.16 -10.35
CA ALA A 79 3.13 -7.96 -9.37
C ALA A 79 3.54 -9.29 -8.76
N ARG A 80 4.77 -9.36 -8.26
CA ARG A 80 5.24 -10.49 -7.47
C ARG A 80 4.92 -10.26 -6.01
N TYR A 81 4.54 -11.30 -5.30
CA TYR A 81 4.44 -11.28 -3.85
C TYR A 81 5.15 -12.48 -3.22
N GLN A 82 5.51 -12.31 -1.96
CA GLN A 82 6.05 -13.36 -1.11
C GLN A 82 5.25 -13.40 0.18
N THR A 83 5.13 -14.60 0.74
CA THR A 83 4.40 -14.81 1.99
C THR A 83 5.37 -15.25 3.07
N GLU A 84 5.34 -14.57 4.20
CA GLU A 84 6.04 -15.00 5.41
C GLU A 84 5.08 -15.74 6.33
N ASP A 85 5.47 -16.93 6.78
CA ASP A 85 4.75 -17.66 7.81
C ASP A 85 5.17 -17.13 9.18
N LEU A 86 4.24 -16.46 9.88
CA LEU A 86 4.42 -16.00 11.24
C LEU A 86 4.03 -17.07 12.27
N GLY A 87 3.75 -18.30 11.83
CA GLY A 87 3.36 -19.42 12.65
C GLY A 87 1.86 -19.43 12.95
N LYS A 88 1.36 -20.62 13.33
CA LYS A 88 -0.06 -20.85 13.68
C LYS A 88 -1.04 -20.44 12.57
N GLY A 89 -0.62 -20.51 11.31
CA GLY A 89 -1.44 -20.15 10.14
C GLY A 89 -1.57 -18.64 9.90
N VAL A 90 -0.79 -17.81 10.61
CA VAL A 90 -0.77 -16.35 10.39
C VAL A 90 0.25 -16.04 9.31
N LEU A 91 -0.22 -15.47 8.20
CA LEU A 91 0.60 -15.16 7.03
C LEU A 91 0.76 -13.65 6.86
N LEU A 92 1.95 -13.22 6.42
CA LEU A 92 2.23 -11.84 6.02
C LEU A 92 2.61 -11.78 4.54
N GLU A 93 1.73 -11.21 3.72
CA GLU A 93 1.95 -11.02 2.29
C GLU A 93 2.73 -9.73 2.01
N MET A 94 3.84 -9.86 1.29
CA MET A 94 4.76 -8.78 0.90
C MET A 94 4.77 -8.65 -0.62
N VAL A 95 4.35 -7.50 -1.15
CA VAL A 95 4.29 -7.21 -2.58
C VAL A 95 5.57 -6.51 -3.04
N SER A 96 6.12 -6.96 -4.16
CA SER A 96 7.27 -6.35 -4.83
C SER A 96 6.85 -5.05 -5.50
N ILE A 97 7.47 -3.95 -5.09
CA ILE A 97 7.36 -2.64 -5.72
C ILE A 97 8.60 -2.40 -6.57
N PRO A 98 8.46 -2.23 -7.90
CA PRO A 98 9.61 -1.94 -8.75
C PRO A 98 10.20 -0.58 -8.39
N GLY A 99 11.52 -0.47 -8.55
CA GLY A 99 12.19 0.83 -8.47
C GLY A 99 11.76 1.73 -9.61
N GLY A 100 11.84 3.03 -9.39
CA GLY A 100 11.41 4.01 -10.38
C GLY A 100 11.53 5.43 -9.85
N THR A 101 11.26 6.37 -10.74
CA THR A 101 11.17 7.79 -10.42
C THR A 101 9.72 8.23 -10.53
N PHE A 102 9.24 8.95 -9.53
CA PHE A 102 7.90 9.53 -9.51
C PHE A 102 7.93 10.95 -8.94
N THR A 103 6.86 11.70 -9.17
CA THR A 103 6.68 13.03 -8.56
C THR A 103 6.05 12.85 -7.18
N MET A 104 6.68 13.37 -6.14
CA MET A 104 6.15 13.40 -4.77
C MET A 104 5.78 14.84 -4.40
N GLY A 105 4.67 14.99 -3.67
CA GLY A 105 4.14 16.29 -3.26
C GLY A 105 3.01 16.78 -4.17
N SER A 106 2.45 17.94 -3.85
CA SER A 106 1.32 18.54 -4.57
C SER A 106 1.50 20.06 -4.68
N THR A 107 0.71 20.70 -5.55
CA THR A 107 0.63 22.16 -5.63
C THR A 107 -0.49 22.73 -4.77
N GLU A 108 -1.20 21.90 -4.01
CA GLU A 108 -2.40 22.31 -3.27
C GLU A 108 -2.03 22.84 -1.89
N TYR A 109 -1.40 22.01 -1.07
CA TYR A 109 -1.10 22.32 0.33
C TYR A 109 0.36 22.71 0.53
N ASP A 110 0.60 23.73 1.35
CA ASP A 110 1.96 24.24 1.59
C ASP A 110 2.89 23.20 2.23
N SER A 111 2.34 22.26 3.02
CA SER A 111 3.10 21.14 3.60
C SER A 111 3.51 20.08 2.58
N GLU A 112 2.93 20.09 1.38
CA GLU A 112 3.18 19.12 0.31
C GLU A 112 3.90 19.74 -0.90
N LYS A 113 4.10 21.06 -0.88
CA LYS A 113 4.82 21.80 -1.92
C LYS A 113 6.34 21.77 -1.71
N PRO A 114 7.11 21.96 -2.79
CA PRO A 114 6.68 21.81 -4.19
C PRO A 114 6.71 20.32 -4.61
N PRO A 115 5.95 19.95 -5.65
CA PRO A 115 6.13 18.67 -6.31
C PRO A 115 7.58 18.52 -6.80
N HIS A 116 8.21 17.40 -6.51
CA HIS A 116 9.60 17.14 -6.89
C HIS A 116 9.82 15.66 -7.25
N SER A 117 10.80 15.40 -8.10
CA SER A 117 11.12 14.05 -8.54
C SER A 117 11.88 13.28 -7.47
N VAL A 118 11.38 12.09 -7.13
CA VAL A 118 11.97 11.15 -6.17
C VAL A 118 12.24 9.83 -6.87
N THR A 119 13.47 9.33 -6.76
CA THR A 119 13.86 8.01 -7.26
C THR A 119 14.00 7.04 -6.11
N VAL A 120 13.29 5.91 -6.18
CA VAL A 120 13.35 4.83 -5.20
C VAL A 120 13.90 3.56 -5.84
N LYS A 121 14.70 2.82 -5.06
CA LYS A 121 15.14 1.46 -5.42
C LYS A 121 13.97 0.48 -5.29
N PRO A 122 13.98 -0.68 -5.97
CA PRO A 122 12.97 -1.70 -5.76
C PRO A 122 12.97 -2.21 -4.31
N PHE A 123 11.80 -2.50 -3.76
CA PHE A 123 11.61 -3.01 -2.40
C PHE A 123 10.32 -3.84 -2.29
N TYR A 124 10.12 -4.50 -1.15
CA TYR A 124 8.86 -5.16 -0.83
C TYR A 124 8.09 -4.35 0.22
N MET A 125 6.77 -4.28 0.10
CA MET A 125 5.87 -3.64 1.08
C MET A 125 4.78 -4.62 1.50
N SER A 126 4.33 -4.56 2.74
CA SER A 126 3.17 -5.37 3.16
C SER A 126 1.97 -5.01 2.29
N LYS A 127 1.25 -6.01 1.81
CA LYS A 127 0.05 -5.78 0.99
C LYS A 127 -0.96 -4.95 1.77
N TYR A 128 -1.27 -5.37 3.00
CA TYR A 128 -2.22 -4.70 3.88
C TYR A 128 -1.50 -4.03 5.05
N PRO A 129 -2.19 -3.19 5.86
CA PRO A 129 -1.65 -2.77 7.15
C PRO A 129 -1.49 -4.02 8.01
N VAL A 130 -0.51 -4.01 8.92
CA VAL A 130 -0.28 -5.14 9.81
C VAL A 130 -1.53 -5.42 10.63
N THR A 131 -2.03 -6.66 10.56
CA THR A 131 -3.25 -7.05 11.28
C THR A 131 -2.96 -7.36 12.74
N GLN A 132 -4.00 -7.37 13.57
CA GLN A 132 -3.88 -7.74 14.99
C GLN A 132 -3.32 -9.15 15.19
N ALA A 133 -3.72 -10.12 14.35
CA ALA A 133 -3.16 -11.47 14.41
C ALA A 133 -1.67 -11.50 14.05
N GLN A 134 -1.25 -10.75 13.02
CA GLN A 134 0.16 -10.64 12.62
C GLN A 134 0.99 -9.96 13.72
N TRP A 135 0.47 -8.88 14.31
CA TRP A 135 1.10 -8.19 15.43
C TRP A 135 1.29 -9.13 16.62
N GLU A 136 0.23 -9.81 17.06
CA GLU A 136 0.28 -10.72 18.21
C GLU A 136 1.24 -11.90 17.97
N ALA A 137 1.31 -12.41 16.73
CA ALA A 137 2.25 -13.47 16.35
C ALA A 137 3.74 -13.06 16.42
N VAL A 138 4.05 -11.77 16.46
CA VAL A 138 5.42 -11.23 16.52
C VAL A 138 5.72 -10.60 17.89
N MET A 139 4.78 -9.83 18.42
CA MET A 139 4.93 -9.03 19.64
C MET A 139 4.46 -9.76 20.90
N GLY A 140 3.52 -10.70 20.77
CA GLY A 140 2.95 -11.47 21.88
C GLY A 140 1.89 -10.74 22.70
N ASN A 141 1.42 -9.58 22.22
CA ASN A 141 0.34 -8.79 22.82
C ASN A 141 -0.57 -8.22 21.72
N ASN A 142 -1.65 -7.53 22.11
CA ASN A 142 -2.51 -6.80 21.17
C ASN A 142 -3.04 -5.50 21.82
N PRO A 143 -2.45 -4.34 21.51
CA PRO A 143 -2.80 -3.05 22.11
C PRO A 143 -4.12 -2.45 21.57
N SER A 144 -4.62 -2.96 20.44
CA SER A 144 -5.76 -2.38 19.73
C SER A 144 -7.01 -2.26 20.61
N GLN A 145 -7.66 -1.11 20.63
CA GLN A 145 -9.01 -0.93 21.15
C GLN A 145 -10.05 -1.71 20.35
N PHE A 146 -9.98 -1.67 19.01
CA PHE A 146 -11.00 -2.24 18.13
C PHE A 146 -10.67 -3.68 17.76
N LYS A 147 -11.09 -4.64 18.60
CA LYS A 147 -10.70 -6.04 18.44
C LYS A 147 -11.20 -6.69 17.14
N GLY A 148 -10.32 -7.47 16.51
CA GLY A 148 -10.62 -8.35 15.37
C GLY A 148 -9.33 -8.85 14.72
N THR A 149 -9.21 -10.15 14.45
CA THR A 149 -7.95 -10.79 14.00
C THR A 149 -7.42 -10.21 12.69
N ASN A 150 -8.32 -9.90 11.75
CA ASN A 150 -7.99 -9.35 10.43
C ASN A 150 -8.05 -7.82 10.38
N ARG A 151 -8.32 -7.16 11.50
CA ARG A 151 -8.29 -5.69 11.56
C ARG A 151 -6.86 -5.18 11.65
N PRO A 152 -6.57 -3.97 11.14
CA PRO A 152 -5.30 -3.31 11.42
C PRO A 152 -5.05 -3.22 12.93
N VAL A 153 -3.79 -3.41 13.32
CA VAL A 153 -3.36 -3.06 14.68
C VAL A 153 -3.38 -1.54 14.85
N GLU A 154 -3.84 -1.07 16.00
CA GLU A 154 -3.82 0.35 16.36
C GLU A 154 -3.46 0.52 17.85
N GLN A 155 -3.33 1.77 18.30
CA GLN A 155 -2.69 2.14 19.58
C GLN A 155 -1.22 1.71 19.70
N VAL A 156 -0.48 1.79 18.60
CA VAL A 156 0.96 1.49 18.57
C VAL A 156 1.74 2.78 18.42
N SER A 157 2.82 2.92 19.18
CA SER A 157 3.78 4.01 18.99
C SER A 157 4.72 3.73 17.82
N TRP A 158 5.47 4.75 17.39
CA TRP A 158 6.53 4.56 16.40
C TRP A 158 7.60 3.57 16.87
N ASP A 159 7.95 3.63 18.17
CA ASP A 159 8.95 2.73 18.77
C ASP A 159 8.46 1.27 18.77
N ASP A 160 7.18 1.04 19.09
CA ASP A 160 6.58 -0.30 19.02
C ASP A 160 6.61 -0.85 17.58
N ALA A 161 6.31 0.00 16.60
CA ALA A 161 6.33 -0.38 15.19
C ALA A 161 7.75 -0.71 14.70
N ASN A 162 8.76 0.03 15.17
CA ASN A 162 10.15 -0.27 14.90
C ASN A 162 10.60 -1.57 15.59
N GLU A 163 10.16 -1.83 16.82
CA GLU A 163 10.41 -3.09 17.52
C GLU A 163 9.76 -4.28 16.78
N PHE A 164 8.53 -4.13 16.29
CA PHE A 164 7.87 -5.13 15.46
C PHE A 164 8.74 -5.50 14.24
N CYS A 165 9.26 -4.50 13.51
CA CYS A 165 10.15 -4.74 12.37
C CYS A 165 11.44 -5.48 12.78
N GLN A 166 12.04 -5.15 13.92
CA GLN A 166 13.24 -5.82 14.42
C GLN A 166 12.97 -7.29 14.78
N ARG A 167 11.87 -7.56 15.50
CA ARG A 167 11.47 -8.92 15.87
C ARG A 167 11.10 -9.76 14.65
N LEU A 168 10.38 -9.17 13.70
CA LEU A 168 10.03 -9.81 12.43
C LEU A 168 11.29 -10.16 11.63
N SER A 169 12.27 -9.25 11.57
CA SER A 169 13.55 -9.47 10.91
C SER A 169 14.31 -10.64 11.54
N LYS A 170 14.37 -10.68 12.88
CA LYS A 170 15.00 -11.77 13.62
C LYS A 170 14.32 -13.11 13.37
N LYS A 171 12.99 -13.13 13.28
CA LYS A 171 12.17 -14.33 13.11
C LYS A 171 12.30 -14.95 11.72
N THR A 172 12.36 -14.11 10.69
CA THR A 172 12.36 -14.52 9.28
C THR A 172 13.76 -14.61 8.66
N GLY A 173 14.76 -13.98 9.29
CA GLY A 173 16.10 -13.83 8.73
C GLY A 173 16.20 -12.81 7.58
N LYS A 174 15.13 -12.05 7.30
CA LYS A 174 15.09 -10.98 6.29
C LYS A 174 15.12 -9.61 6.97
N SER A 175 15.34 -8.55 6.19
CA SER A 175 15.37 -7.18 6.71
C SER A 175 14.00 -6.50 6.54
N TYR A 176 13.34 -6.18 7.65
CA TYR A 176 12.11 -5.38 7.70
C TYR A 176 12.37 -4.04 8.39
N ARG A 177 11.68 -3.01 7.91
CA ARG A 177 11.71 -1.65 8.46
C ARG A 177 10.42 -0.92 8.13
N LEU A 178 10.19 0.19 8.81
CA LEU A 178 9.20 1.17 8.39
C LEU A 178 9.62 1.79 7.03
N PRO A 179 8.66 2.11 6.15
CA PRO A 179 8.95 2.71 4.84
C PRO A 179 9.74 4.01 4.94
#